data_AF-A0A946SM51-F1
#
_entry.id   AF-A0A946SM51-F1
#
_cell.length_a   1.000
_cell.length_b   1.000
_cell.length_c   1.000
_cell.angle_alpha   90.00
_cell.angle_beta   90.00
_cell.angle_gamma   90.00
#
_symmetry.space_group_name_H-M   'P 1'
#
loop_
_entity.id
_entity.type
_entity.pdbx_description
1 polymer ?
#
loop_
_entity_poly.entity_id
_entity_poly.type
_entity_poly.pdbx_seq_one_letter_code
_entity_poly.pdbx_strand_id
1 'polypeptide(L)'
;MLRNDASHESHEWSVGPWKAEVGVLSRAAIIHDASTLDYDWSLTQGAYLDLHPIIDSTRFLPTLRAHVFGHSVTEFDRELRATLIGELYEVVAKVRNALETGHHDYLPLLVAKTATVATFAIGLANRHCYTGAAAMLQEALALDDRPDGYDDLCRLLIRGDLADAQRILGLCDALWMGVELWASNKGITLYESQRVPF
;
A
#
# COMPACT_ATOMS: atom_id res chain seq x y z
N MET A 1 11.91 -26.53 -17.91
CA MET A 1 11.15 -26.13 -19.12
C MET A 1 10.29 -24.95 -18.69
N LEU A 2 10.59 -23.73 -19.16
CA LEU A 2 9.77 -22.56 -18.83
C LEU A 2 8.47 -22.65 -19.65
N ARG A 3 7.32 -22.71 -18.99
CA ARG A 3 6.02 -22.62 -19.67
C ARG A 3 5.85 -21.19 -20.21
N ASN A 4 5.14 -21.02 -21.32
CA ASN A 4 4.90 -19.73 -21.99
C ASN A 4 3.51 -19.12 -21.69
N ASP A 5 2.71 -19.78 -20.87
CA ASP A 5 1.41 -19.28 -20.38
C ASP A 5 1.60 -18.44 -19.10
N ALA A 6 0.63 -17.59 -18.75
CA ALA A 6 0.61 -16.90 -17.45
C ALA A 6 0.16 -17.86 -16.33
N SER A 7 0.80 -19.03 -16.23
CA SER A 7 0.52 -20.01 -15.19
C SER A 7 1.18 -19.61 -13.87
N HIS A 8 0.38 -19.64 -12.81
CA HIS A 8 0.79 -19.44 -11.43
C HIS A 8 0.21 -20.59 -10.60
N GLU A 9 1.09 -21.40 -10.02
CA GLU A 9 0.73 -22.41 -9.02
C GLU A 9 1.41 -22.02 -7.70
N SER A 10 0.67 -22.03 -6.59
CA SER A 10 1.24 -21.78 -5.25
C SER A 10 1.09 -23.02 -4.37
N HIS A 11 2.19 -23.40 -3.73
CA HIS A 11 2.22 -24.44 -2.71
C HIS A 11 2.54 -23.80 -1.37
N GLU A 12 1.57 -23.81 -0.47
CA GLU A 12 1.71 -23.25 0.88
C GLU A 12 1.47 -24.36 1.90
N TRP A 13 2.39 -24.53 2.85
CA TRP A 13 2.30 -25.57 3.85
C TRP A 13 3.00 -25.19 5.15
N SER A 14 2.69 -25.93 6.22
CA SER A 14 3.36 -25.80 7.52
C SER A 14 3.78 -27.17 8.03
N VAL A 15 4.93 -27.21 8.72
CA VAL A 15 5.42 -28.41 9.41
C VAL A 15 6.01 -28.00 10.76
N GLY A 16 5.24 -28.22 11.82
CA GLY A 16 5.67 -27.86 13.18
C GLY A 16 5.86 -26.34 13.33
N PRO A 17 7.07 -25.85 13.69
CA PRO A 17 7.29 -24.44 14.04
C PRO A 17 7.49 -23.51 12.82
N TRP A 18 7.35 -24.00 11.58
CA TRP A 18 7.61 -23.20 10.39
C TRP A 18 6.55 -23.40 9.30
N LYS A 19 6.42 -22.36 8.47
CA LYS A 19 5.60 -22.28 7.26
C LYS A 19 6.51 -22.03 6.06
N ALA A 20 6.17 -22.60 4.92
CA ALA A 20 6.80 -22.26 3.65
C ALA A 20 5.73 -22.01 2.58
N GLU A 21 6.12 -21.21 1.59
CA GLU A 21 5.34 -20.93 0.40
C GLU A 21 6.27 -20.99 -0.80
N VAL A 22 5.86 -21.69 -1.86
CA VAL A 22 6.60 -21.81 -3.11
C VAL A 22 5.65 -21.49 -4.25
N GLY A 23 5.91 -20.36 -4.92
CA GLY A 23 5.30 -20.03 -6.20
C GLY A 23 6.03 -20.71 -7.35
N VAL A 24 5.30 -21.39 -8.22
CA VAL A 24 5.77 -21.92 -9.49
C VAL A 24 5.19 -21.03 -10.60
N LEU A 25 6.01 -20.12 -11.10
CA LEU A 25 5.62 -19.13 -12.09
C LEU A 25 6.31 -19.37 -13.42
N SER A 26 5.59 -19.10 -14.50
CA SER A 26 6.22 -18.91 -15.80
C SER A 26 7.05 -17.62 -15.81
N ARG A 27 7.94 -17.50 -16.81
CA ARG A 27 8.68 -16.24 -17.04
C ARG A 27 7.74 -15.07 -17.30
N ALA A 28 6.65 -15.30 -18.04
CA ALA A 28 5.69 -14.26 -18.36
C ALA A 28 4.90 -13.83 -17.11
N ALA A 29 4.50 -14.78 -16.26
CA ALA A 29 3.78 -14.52 -15.03
C ALA A 29 4.60 -13.68 -14.04
N ILE A 30 5.84 -14.09 -13.74
CA ILE A 30 6.67 -13.32 -12.79
C ILE A 30 7.07 -11.94 -13.32
N ILE A 31 7.22 -11.76 -14.64
CA ILE A 31 7.42 -10.44 -15.24
C ILE A 31 6.15 -9.60 -15.11
N HIS A 32 4.99 -10.19 -15.35
CA HIS A 32 3.71 -9.51 -15.19
C HIS A 32 3.52 -9.04 -13.75
N ASP A 33 3.72 -9.94 -12.77
CA ASP A 33 3.54 -9.63 -11.36
C ASP A 33 4.53 -8.55 -10.88
N ALA A 34 5.79 -8.62 -11.32
CA ALA A 34 6.81 -7.59 -11.04
C ALA A 34 6.52 -6.25 -11.76
N SER A 35 5.64 -6.23 -12.75
CA SER A 35 5.18 -5.03 -13.46
C SER A 35 3.77 -4.61 -13.06
N THR A 36 3.18 -5.22 -12.02
CA THR A 36 1.90 -4.78 -11.48
C THR A 36 2.12 -3.49 -10.69
N LEU A 37 1.28 -2.49 -10.92
CA LEU A 37 1.19 -1.25 -10.15
C LEU A 37 -0.25 -1.08 -9.68
N ASP A 38 -0.46 -1.23 -8.39
CA ASP A 38 -1.74 -1.14 -7.69
C ASP A 38 -1.57 -0.46 -6.30
N TYR A 39 -2.66 -0.40 -5.55
CA TYR A 39 -2.72 0.38 -4.30
C TYR A 39 -1.78 -0.13 -3.21
N ASP A 40 -1.36 -1.41 -3.22
CA ASP A 40 -0.45 -2.00 -2.22
C ASP A 40 0.96 -2.27 -2.78
N TRP A 41 1.26 -1.80 -3.99
CA TRP A 41 2.54 -1.92 -4.71
C TRP A 41 3.77 -1.70 -3.82
N SER A 42 3.71 -0.67 -2.97
CA SER A 42 4.81 -0.30 -2.07
C SER A 42 5.14 -1.38 -1.04
N LEU A 43 4.24 -2.32 -0.77
CA LEU A 43 4.50 -3.46 0.10
C LEU A 43 4.78 -4.73 -0.71
N THR A 44 4.01 -4.97 -1.77
CA THR A 44 4.05 -6.25 -2.51
C THR A 44 5.26 -6.36 -3.43
N GLN A 45 5.68 -5.27 -4.08
CA GLN A 45 6.76 -5.31 -5.08
C GLN A 45 8.16 -5.40 -4.48
N GLY A 46 8.30 -5.20 -3.16
CA GLY A 46 9.55 -5.45 -2.44
C GLY A 46 10.06 -6.88 -2.62
N ALA A 47 9.16 -7.84 -2.84
CA ALA A 47 9.49 -9.25 -3.08
C ALA A 47 10.44 -9.47 -4.28
N TYR A 48 10.43 -8.57 -5.27
CA TYR A 48 11.28 -8.66 -6.47
C TYR A 48 12.58 -7.86 -6.38
N LEU A 49 12.78 -7.10 -5.30
CA LEU A 49 13.93 -6.21 -5.13
C LEU A 49 15.10 -6.84 -4.38
N ASP A 50 14.82 -7.78 -3.48
CA ASP A 50 15.81 -8.45 -2.63
C ASP A 50 15.81 -9.98 -2.83
N LEU A 51 15.78 -10.41 -4.10
CA LEU A 51 15.79 -11.82 -4.44
C LEU A 51 17.16 -12.44 -4.18
N HIS A 52 17.20 -13.56 -3.46
CA HIS A 52 18.41 -14.34 -3.21
C HIS A 52 18.45 -15.58 -4.14
N PRO A 53 19.23 -15.54 -5.24
CA PRO A 53 19.25 -16.63 -6.21
C PRO A 53 19.91 -17.89 -5.63
N ILE A 54 19.15 -18.98 -5.55
CA ILE A 54 19.73 -20.32 -5.32
C ILE A 54 20.24 -20.90 -6.66
N ILE A 55 19.44 -20.76 -7.72
CA ILE A 55 19.79 -21.16 -9.10
C ILE A 55 19.28 -20.07 -10.06
N ASP A 56 20.19 -19.40 -10.77
CA ASP A 56 19.86 -18.47 -11.85
C ASP A 56 20.98 -18.37 -12.90
N SER A 57 21.15 -19.44 -13.68
CA SER A 57 22.21 -19.52 -14.70
C SER A 57 22.06 -18.48 -15.82
N THR A 58 20.89 -17.86 -15.96
CA THR A 58 20.60 -16.86 -17.00
C THR A 58 20.67 -15.41 -16.52
N ARG A 59 20.91 -15.18 -15.22
CA ARG A 59 20.81 -13.86 -14.57
C ARG A 59 19.46 -13.19 -14.85
N PHE A 60 18.37 -13.95 -14.77
CA PHE A 60 17.02 -13.48 -14.97
C PHE A 60 16.48 -12.73 -13.75
N LEU A 61 16.69 -13.20 -12.52
CA LEU A 61 16.09 -12.59 -11.34
C LEU A 61 16.48 -11.12 -11.15
N PRO A 62 17.75 -10.71 -11.38
CA PRO A 62 18.12 -9.30 -11.31
C PRO A 62 17.40 -8.38 -12.31
N THR A 63 16.82 -8.92 -13.40
CA THR A 63 16.11 -8.10 -14.39
C THR A 63 14.74 -7.66 -13.89
N LEU A 64 14.15 -8.35 -12.91
CA LEU A 64 12.82 -8.04 -12.36
C LEU A 64 12.75 -6.66 -11.71
N ARG A 65 13.87 -6.16 -11.16
CA ARG A 65 13.95 -4.80 -10.62
C ARG A 65 13.58 -3.73 -11.67
N ALA A 66 13.97 -3.92 -12.92
CA ALA A 66 13.62 -2.98 -13.99
C ALA A 66 12.13 -3.01 -14.34
N HIS A 67 11.45 -4.13 -14.06
CA HIS A 67 10.00 -4.27 -14.22
C HIS A 67 9.24 -3.55 -13.10
N VAL A 68 9.71 -3.65 -11.84
CA VAL A 68 9.10 -2.96 -10.68
C VAL A 68 9.10 -1.44 -10.83
N PHE A 69 10.21 -0.87 -11.30
CA PHE A 69 10.35 0.58 -11.47
C PHE A 69 10.13 1.04 -12.91
N GLY A 70 9.61 0.17 -13.77
CA GLY A 70 9.42 0.42 -15.21
C GLY A 70 8.27 1.38 -15.54
N HIS A 71 7.56 1.89 -14.53
CA HIS A 71 6.39 2.75 -14.67
C HIS A 71 6.77 4.23 -14.85
N SER A 72 5.97 4.93 -15.66
CA SER A 72 6.06 6.38 -15.81
C SER A 72 5.55 7.13 -14.58
N VAL A 73 5.94 8.40 -14.48
CA VAL A 73 5.44 9.31 -13.43
C VAL A 73 3.91 9.37 -13.43
N THR A 74 3.31 9.49 -14.61
CA THR A 74 1.86 9.57 -14.78
C THR A 74 1.13 8.30 -14.34
N GLU A 75 1.75 7.12 -14.49
CA GLU A 75 1.18 5.87 -13.99
C GLU A 75 1.16 5.82 -12.46
N PHE A 76 2.24 6.25 -11.81
CA PHE A 76 2.27 6.41 -10.35
C PHE A 76 1.25 7.44 -9.85
N ASP A 77 1.16 8.60 -10.51
CA ASP A 77 0.20 9.65 -10.12
C ASP A 77 -1.26 9.17 -10.26
N ARG A 78 -1.54 8.40 -11.31
CA ARG A 78 -2.84 7.78 -11.53
C ARG A 78 -3.17 6.76 -10.44
N GLU A 79 -2.23 5.89 -10.10
CA GLU A 79 -2.44 4.87 -9.06
C GLU A 79 -2.54 5.49 -7.67
N LEU A 80 -1.71 6.49 -7.37
CA LEU A 80 -1.82 7.30 -6.16
C LEU A 80 -3.20 7.93 -6.05
N ARG A 81 -3.70 8.57 -7.11
CA ARG A 81 -5.07 9.11 -7.13
C ARG A 81 -6.12 8.04 -6.87
N ALA A 82 -6.01 6.89 -7.54
CA ALA A 82 -6.93 5.77 -7.37
C ALA A 82 -6.93 5.26 -5.91
N THR A 83 -5.76 5.14 -5.30
CA THR A 83 -5.57 4.75 -3.89
C THR A 83 -6.20 5.76 -2.93
N LEU A 84 -5.96 7.06 -3.16
CA LEU A 84 -6.50 8.12 -2.29
C LEU A 84 -8.03 8.15 -2.29
N ILE A 85 -8.66 7.97 -3.46
CA ILE A 85 -10.12 8.04 -3.60
C ILE A 85 -10.78 6.70 -3.25
N GLY A 86 -10.28 5.61 -3.83
CA GLY A 86 -10.89 4.28 -3.74
C GLY A 86 -10.67 3.62 -2.38
N GLU A 87 -9.46 3.73 -1.83
CA GLU A 87 -9.11 3.01 -0.60
C GLU A 87 -9.11 3.95 0.62
N LEU A 88 -8.41 5.08 0.54
CA LEU A 88 -8.19 5.91 1.72
C LEU A 88 -9.45 6.67 2.11
N TYR A 89 -10.11 7.32 1.14
CA TYR A 89 -11.33 8.05 1.44
C TYR A 89 -12.46 7.13 1.91
N GLU A 90 -12.55 5.92 1.34
CA GLU A 90 -13.51 4.90 1.76
C GLU A 90 -13.33 4.55 3.24
N VAL A 91 -12.10 4.27 3.68
CA VAL A 91 -11.87 3.88 5.07
C VAL A 91 -12.02 5.05 6.05
N VAL A 92 -11.64 6.28 5.66
CA VAL A 92 -11.93 7.49 6.45
C VAL A 92 -13.45 7.68 6.64
N ALA A 93 -14.23 7.50 5.57
CA ALA A 93 -15.69 7.56 5.66
C ALA A 93 -16.27 6.45 6.56
N LYS A 94 -15.69 5.25 6.53
CA LYS A 94 -16.07 4.15 7.44
C LYS A 94 -15.80 4.50 8.91
N VAL A 95 -14.71 5.19 9.23
CA VAL A 95 -14.43 5.69 10.60
C VAL A 95 -15.53 6.64 11.07
N ARG A 96 -15.90 7.62 10.23
CA ARG A 96 -16.98 8.58 10.51
C ARG A 96 -18.31 7.85 10.78
N ASN A 97 -18.66 6.89 9.92
CA ASN A 97 -19.88 6.10 10.06
C ASN A 97 -19.88 5.22 11.32
N ALA A 98 -18.75 4.58 11.64
CA ALA A 98 -18.63 3.74 12.83
C ALA A 98 -18.87 4.54 14.11
N LEU A 99 -18.36 5.77 14.18
CA LEU A 99 -18.61 6.67 15.31
C LEU A 99 -20.08 7.10 15.39
N GLU A 100 -20.65 7.58 14.28
CA GLU A 100 -22.05 8.05 14.23
C GLU A 100 -23.05 6.95 14.61
N THR A 101 -22.75 5.71 14.21
CA THR A 101 -23.61 4.54 14.48
C THR A 101 -23.28 3.81 15.78
N GLY A 102 -22.29 4.26 16.55
CA GLY A 102 -21.92 3.69 17.85
C GLY A 102 -21.11 2.38 17.81
N HIS A 103 -20.56 1.99 16.66
CA HIS A 103 -19.72 0.79 16.47
C HIS A 103 -18.25 1.07 16.84
N HIS A 104 -18.02 1.52 18.07
CA HIS A 104 -16.69 1.96 18.52
C HIS A 104 -15.66 0.82 18.63
N ASP A 105 -16.11 -0.40 18.86
CA ASP A 105 -15.31 -1.62 18.89
C ASP A 105 -14.65 -1.94 17.55
N TYR A 106 -15.18 -1.42 16.45
CA TYR A 106 -14.63 -1.58 15.10
C TYR A 106 -13.57 -0.52 14.75
N LEU A 107 -13.47 0.58 15.51
CA LEU A 107 -12.54 1.67 15.24
C LEU A 107 -11.06 1.27 15.23
N PRO A 108 -10.56 0.39 16.13
CA PRO A 108 -9.17 -0.06 16.08
C PRO A 108 -8.78 -0.74 14.76
N LEU A 109 -9.70 -1.49 14.16
CA LEU A 109 -9.46 -2.12 12.86
C LEU A 109 -9.49 -1.08 11.73
N LEU A 110 -10.45 -0.16 11.77
CA LEU A 110 -10.55 0.89 10.76
C LEU A 110 -9.35 1.83 10.79
N VAL A 111 -8.89 2.27 11.95
CA VAL A 111 -7.73 3.16 12.09
C VAL A 111 -6.44 2.47 11.63
N ALA A 112 -6.29 1.16 11.91
CA ALA A 112 -5.18 0.38 11.38
C ALA A 112 -5.21 0.31 9.84
N LYS A 113 -6.39 0.10 9.25
CA LYS A 113 -6.56 0.13 7.78
C LYS A 113 -6.28 1.53 7.22
N THR A 114 -6.78 2.60 7.84
CA THR A 114 -6.51 3.99 7.41
C THR A 114 -5.01 4.28 7.37
N ALA A 115 -4.28 3.99 8.44
CA ALA A 115 -2.83 4.22 8.49
C ALA A 115 -2.08 3.34 7.48
N THR A 116 -2.52 2.10 7.26
CA THR A 116 -1.92 1.19 6.28
C THR A 116 -2.10 1.71 4.85
N VAL A 117 -3.32 2.09 4.46
CA VAL A 117 -3.58 2.63 3.12
C VAL A 117 -2.85 3.96 2.91
N ALA A 118 -2.84 4.83 3.91
CA ALA A 118 -2.06 6.08 3.84
C ALA A 118 -0.56 5.80 3.67
N THR A 119 -0.04 4.76 4.34
CA THR A 119 1.34 4.29 4.17
C THR A 119 1.59 3.84 2.73
N PHE A 120 0.67 3.08 2.13
CA PHE A 120 0.84 2.70 0.73
C PHE A 120 0.81 3.89 -0.23
N ALA A 121 -0.06 4.87 -0.01
CA ALA A 121 -0.11 6.09 -0.79
C ALA A 121 1.21 6.89 -0.68
N ILE A 122 1.81 6.97 0.51
CA ILE A 122 3.13 7.58 0.72
C ILE A 122 4.20 6.79 -0.06
N GLY A 123 4.17 5.45 -0.01
CA GLY A 123 5.06 4.59 -0.77
C GLY A 123 4.97 4.83 -2.27
N LEU A 124 3.75 4.94 -2.82
CA LEU A 124 3.50 5.28 -4.23
C LEU A 124 4.07 6.66 -4.59
N ALA A 125 3.80 7.69 -3.79
CA ALA A 125 4.28 9.05 -4.04
C ALA A 125 5.81 9.14 -4.01
N ASN A 126 6.46 8.38 -3.14
CA ASN A 126 7.92 8.32 -3.00
C ASN A 126 8.56 7.28 -3.91
N ARG A 127 7.78 6.49 -4.67
CA ARG A 127 8.22 5.30 -5.42
C ARG A 127 9.10 4.38 -4.58
N HIS A 128 8.66 4.17 -3.35
CA HIS A 128 9.37 3.44 -2.32
C HIS A 128 8.69 2.10 -2.07
N CYS A 129 9.47 1.02 -2.11
CA CYS A 129 9.02 -0.29 -1.65
C CYS A 129 9.55 -0.52 -0.24
N TYR A 130 8.64 -0.76 0.70
CA TYR A 130 8.95 -1.05 2.09
C TYR A 130 9.62 -2.41 2.24
N THR A 131 10.43 -2.58 3.29
CA THR A 131 11.13 -3.86 3.53
C THR A 131 10.18 -4.97 4.00
N GLY A 132 9.04 -4.60 4.58
CA GLY A 132 7.98 -5.54 4.95
C GLY A 132 6.91 -4.92 5.84
N ALA A 133 5.81 -5.67 6.03
CA ALA A 133 4.62 -5.19 6.73
C ALA A 133 4.89 -4.77 8.18
N ALA A 134 5.87 -5.39 8.85
CA ALA A 134 6.22 -5.06 10.23
C ALA A 134 6.98 -3.72 10.37
N ALA A 135 7.63 -3.25 9.31
CA ALA A 135 8.48 -2.06 9.32
C ALA A 135 7.90 -0.88 8.54
N MET A 136 6.95 -1.12 7.61
CA MET A 136 6.42 -0.11 6.68
C MET A 136 5.97 1.19 7.35
N LEU A 137 5.33 1.11 8.53
CA LEU A 137 4.85 2.30 9.25
C LEU A 137 6.01 3.19 9.74
N GLN A 138 7.08 2.57 10.23
CA GLN A 138 8.28 3.30 10.68
C GLN A 138 9.08 3.84 9.49
N GLU A 139 9.20 3.06 8.43
CA GLU A 139 9.87 3.47 7.19
C GLU A 139 9.16 4.67 6.56
N ALA A 140 7.83 4.66 6.51
CA ALA A 140 7.05 5.78 5.98
C ALA A 140 7.18 7.06 6.79
N LEU A 141 7.32 6.97 8.12
CA LEU A 141 7.61 8.12 8.98
C LEU A 141 8.98 8.75 8.70
N ALA A 142 9.91 8.01 8.09
CA ALA A 142 11.23 8.49 7.70
C ALA A 142 11.27 9.09 6.29
N LEU A 143 10.17 9.03 5.52
CA LEU A 143 10.06 9.66 4.21
C LEU A 143 9.66 11.14 4.35
N ASP A 144 10.21 11.99 3.46
CA ASP A 144 9.98 13.43 3.51
C ASP A 144 8.60 13.82 2.94
N ASP A 145 8.19 13.18 1.85
CA ASP A 145 7.00 13.54 1.09
C ASP A 145 5.77 12.75 1.55
N ARG A 146 5.12 13.27 2.60
CA ARG A 146 3.95 12.65 3.23
C ARG A 146 2.91 13.71 3.67
N PRO A 147 1.61 13.36 3.71
CA PRO A 147 0.57 14.32 4.08
C PRO A 147 0.59 14.66 5.57
N ASP A 148 0.24 15.91 5.88
CA ASP A 148 0.01 16.35 7.26
C ASP A 148 -1.02 15.45 7.95
N GLY A 149 -0.87 15.24 9.27
CA GLY A 149 -1.74 14.36 10.06
C GLY A 149 -1.41 12.87 9.99
N TYR A 150 -0.66 12.40 8.98
CA TYR A 150 -0.21 11.00 8.92
C TYR A 150 0.60 10.58 10.14
N ASP A 151 1.54 11.43 10.54
CA ASP A 151 2.47 11.18 11.64
C ASP A 151 1.79 10.81 12.94
N ASP A 152 0.80 11.61 13.34
CA ASP A 152 0.15 11.45 14.62
C ASP A 152 -0.79 10.24 14.62
N LEU A 153 -1.46 9.98 13.49
CA LEU A 153 -2.23 8.76 13.28
C LEU A 153 -1.34 7.50 13.33
N CYS A 154 -0.21 7.53 12.63
CA CYS A 154 0.73 6.43 12.58
C CYS A 154 1.33 6.15 13.96
N ARG A 155 1.74 7.18 14.71
CA ARG A 155 2.22 7.05 16.09
C ARG A 155 1.16 6.54 17.04
N LEU A 156 -0.11 6.91 16.87
CA LEU A 156 -1.22 6.36 17.65
C LEU A 156 -1.30 4.84 17.46
N LEU A 157 -1.26 4.38 16.21
CA LEU A 157 -1.32 2.96 15.86
C LEU A 157 -0.11 2.18 16.37
N ILE A 158 1.11 2.68 16.15
CA ILE A 158 2.36 2.06 16.62
C ILE A 158 2.36 1.88 18.14
N ARG A 159 1.79 2.83 18.89
CA ARG A 159 1.70 2.77 20.35
C ARG A 159 0.56 1.89 20.86
N GLY A 160 -0.37 1.50 19.99
CA GLY A 160 -1.58 0.77 20.38
C GLY A 160 -2.57 1.61 21.20
N ASP A 161 -2.50 2.94 21.13
CA ASP A 161 -3.34 3.87 21.90
C ASP A 161 -4.71 4.08 21.22
N LEU A 162 -5.49 2.99 21.10
CA LEU A 162 -6.69 2.93 20.25
C LEU A 162 -8.02 2.95 21.03
N ALA A 163 -8.01 3.38 22.29
CA ALA A 163 -9.19 3.34 23.14
C ALA A 163 -10.11 4.56 22.99
N ASP A 164 -9.58 5.70 22.55
CA ASP A 164 -10.34 6.96 22.45
C ASP A 164 -10.90 7.16 21.04
N ALA A 165 -12.20 6.91 20.91
CA ALA A 165 -12.94 7.02 19.65
C ALA A 165 -12.92 8.44 19.05
N GLN A 166 -13.01 9.47 19.89
CA GLN A 166 -13.01 10.87 19.41
C GLN A 166 -11.63 11.29 18.93
N ARG A 167 -10.58 10.84 19.62
CA ARG A 167 -9.20 11.06 19.18
C ARG A 167 -8.92 10.35 17.86
N ILE A 168 -9.38 9.11 17.68
CA ILE A 168 -9.26 8.38 16.41
C ILE A 168 -9.92 9.16 15.28
N LEU A 169 -11.17 9.62 15.46
CA LEU A 169 -11.86 10.41 14.45
C LEU A 169 -11.06 11.68 14.10
N GLY A 170 -10.66 12.45 15.12
CA GLY A 170 -9.93 13.70 14.91
C GLY A 170 -8.64 13.52 14.12
N LEU A 171 -7.90 12.43 14.36
CA LEU A 171 -6.68 12.11 13.60
C LEU A 171 -6.96 11.64 12.18
N CYS A 172 -8.01 10.84 11.95
CA CYS A 172 -8.42 10.44 10.60
C CYS A 172 -8.89 11.64 9.76
N ASP A 173 -9.64 12.57 10.36
CA ASP A 173 -10.07 13.80 9.68
C ASP A 173 -8.90 14.74 9.41
N ALA A 174 -7.98 14.91 10.36
CA ALA A 174 -6.76 15.68 10.17
C ALA A 174 -5.89 15.10 9.04
N LEU A 175 -5.73 13.77 9.00
CA LEU A 175 -5.06 13.10 7.89
C LEU A 175 -5.76 13.40 6.55
N TRP A 176 -7.09 13.27 6.49
CA TRP A 176 -7.81 13.51 5.23
C TRP A 176 -7.62 14.94 4.73
N MET A 177 -7.70 15.93 5.62
CA MET A 177 -7.42 17.33 5.26
C MET A 177 -5.97 17.50 4.75
N GLY A 178 -5.00 16.85 5.40
CA GLY A 178 -3.61 16.85 4.96
C GLY A 178 -3.42 16.19 3.59
N VAL A 179 -4.15 15.11 3.31
CA VAL A 179 -4.17 14.42 2.01
C VAL A 179 -4.74 15.31 0.91
N GLU A 180 -5.82 16.05 1.16
CA GLU A 180 -6.40 16.97 0.18
C GLU A 180 -5.39 18.05 -0.24
N LEU A 181 -4.72 18.66 0.74
CA LEU A 181 -3.69 19.67 0.49
C LEU A 181 -2.47 19.06 -0.21
N TRP A 182 -2.02 17.89 0.25
CA TRP A 182 -0.87 17.18 -0.31
C TRP A 182 -1.10 16.77 -1.77
N ALA A 183 -2.28 16.23 -2.10
CA ALA A 183 -2.67 15.90 -3.47
C ALA A 183 -2.74 17.18 -4.34
N SER A 184 -3.34 18.25 -3.83
CA SER A 184 -3.42 19.54 -4.54
C SER A 184 -2.04 20.10 -4.87
N ASN A 185 -1.09 20.07 -3.93
CA ASN A 185 0.29 20.51 -4.13
C ASN A 185 1.04 19.70 -5.20
N LYS A 186 0.62 18.44 -5.43
CA LYS A 186 1.14 17.57 -6.50
C LYS A 186 0.42 17.73 -7.83
N GLY A 187 -0.63 18.56 -7.89
CA GLY A 187 -1.48 18.67 -9.08
C GLY A 187 -2.40 17.47 -9.30
N ILE A 188 -2.65 16.67 -8.26
CA ILE A 188 -3.56 15.52 -8.30
C ILE A 188 -4.97 15.99 -7.93
N THR A 189 -5.89 15.94 -8.89
CA THR A 189 -7.30 16.31 -8.68
C THR A 189 -8.07 15.14 -8.06
N LEU A 190 -8.49 15.27 -6.81
CA LEU A 190 -9.30 14.25 -6.11
C LEU A 190 -10.79 14.32 -6.46
N TYR A 191 -11.33 15.52 -6.69
CA TYR A 191 -12.75 15.75 -6.87
C TYR A 191 -13.11 16.08 -8.31
N GLU A 192 -14.15 15.41 -8.82
CA GLU A 192 -14.71 15.71 -10.13
C GLU A 192 -15.67 16.91 -10.05
N SER A 193 -15.74 17.70 -11.13
CA SER A 193 -16.72 18.78 -11.25
C SER A 193 -18.12 18.28 -11.58
N GLN A 194 -18.23 17.03 -12.05
CA GLN A 194 -19.47 16.38 -12.44
C GLN A 194 -19.88 15.32 -11.42
N ARG A 195 -21.19 15.13 -11.23
CA ARG A 195 -21.73 14.11 -10.33
C ARG A 195 -21.47 12.68 -10.81
N VAL A 196 -21.43 12.47 -12.12
CA VAL A 196 -21.12 11.19 -12.77
C VAL A 196 -20.17 11.49 -13.93
N PRO A 197 -18.92 11.02 -13.90
CA PRO A 197 -17.90 11.39 -14.88
C PRO A 197 -17.84 10.45 -16.10
N PHE A 198 -19.00 10.07 -16.66
CA PHE A 198 -19.13 9.28 -17.90
C PHE A 198 -20.55 9.34 -18.48
#